data_AF-A0A8S0H7I5-F1
#
_entry.id   AF-A0A8S0H7I5-F1
#
_cell.length_a   1.000
_cell.length_b   1.000
_cell.length_c   1.000
_cell.angle_alpha   90.00
_cell.angle_beta   90.00
_cell.angle_gamma   90.00
#
_symmetry.space_group_name_H-M   'P 1'
#
loop_
_entity.id
_entity.type
_entity.pdbx_description
1 polymer ?
#
loop_
_entity_poly.entity_id
_entity_poly.type
_entity_poly.pdbx_seq_one_letter_code
_entity_poly.pdbx_strand_id
1 'polypeptide(L)'
;MEAHLLEWLNLSVRWVHMITGVAWIGASFYFVWLENNLNRVNPKDGLSGDLWAIHGGGIYHLEKYKLAPPSMPENLHWFKWEAYFTWMSGIALLCLVFYFNPMLYLVAPAAV
;
A
#
# COMPACT_ATOMS: atom_id res chain seq x y z
N MET A 1 33.85 3.20 7.93
CA MET A 1 32.75 2.65 8.74
C MET A 1 31.44 3.36 8.44
N GLU A 2 31.41 4.70 8.53
CA GLU A 2 30.19 5.50 8.25
C GLU A 2 29.68 5.39 6.80
N ALA A 3 30.56 5.41 5.80
CA ALA A 3 30.17 5.24 4.40
C ALA A 3 29.44 3.89 4.15
N HIS A 4 29.94 2.80 4.73
CA HIS A 4 29.28 1.49 4.64
C HIS A 4 27.93 1.47 5.33
N LEU A 5 27.77 2.17 6.46
CA LEU A 5 26.48 2.30 7.12
C LEU A 5 25.45 3.00 6.22
N LEU A 6 25.86 4.07 5.53
CA LEU A 6 24.99 4.82 4.63
C LEU A 6 24.60 4.02 3.38
N GLU A 7 25.51 3.20 2.85
CA GLU A 7 25.24 2.26 1.75
C GLU A 7 24.20 1.21 2.16
N TRP A 8 24.39 0.56 3.30
CA TRP A 8 23.44 -0.41 3.82
C TRP A 8 22.09 0.23 4.13
N LEU A 9 22.07 1.43 4.72
CA LEU A 9 20.83 2.17 4.97
C LEU A 9 20.09 2.50 3.67
N ASN A 10 20.80 2.95 2.63
CA ASN A 10 20.22 3.17 1.31
C ASN A 10 19.58 1.90 0.77
N LEU A 11 20.30 0.79 0.81
CA LEU A 11 19.80 -0.49 0.32
C LEU A 11 18.55 -0.93 1.11
N SER A 12 18.60 -0.90 2.44
CA SER A 12 17.50 -1.30 3.30
C SER A 12 16.24 -0.47 3.06
N VAL A 13 16.35 0.87 3.03
CA VAL A 13 15.17 1.74 2.81
C VAL A 13 14.60 1.54 1.40
N ARG A 14 15.44 1.31 0.38
CA ARG A 14 14.97 0.99 -0.99
C ARG A 14 14.16 -0.30 -1.02
N TRP A 15 14.65 -1.35 -0.36
CA TRP A 15 13.93 -2.62 -0.29
C TRP A 15 12.60 -2.49 0.46
N VAL A 16 12.60 -1.80 1.61
CA VAL A 16 11.36 -1.52 2.35
C VAL A 16 10.36 -0.75 1.48
N HIS A 17 10.82 0.28 0.77
CA HIS A 17 9.97 1.06 -0.12
C HIS A 17 9.38 0.23 -1.25
N MET A 18 10.22 -0.57 -1.93
CA MET A 18 9.77 -1.44 -3.01
C MET A 18 8.75 -2.47 -2.51
N ILE A 19 9.02 -3.16 -1.40
CA ILE A 19 8.14 -4.20 -0.84
C ILE A 19 6.79 -3.60 -0.45
N THR A 20 6.80 -2.48 0.28
CA THR A 20 5.56 -1.81 0.71
C THR A 20 4.80 -1.26 -0.49
N GLY A 21 5.49 -0.74 -1.50
CA GLY A 21 4.90 -0.28 -2.76
C GLY A 21 4.20 -1.39 -3.53
N VAL A 22 4.84 -2.56 -3.65
CA VAL A 22 4.22 -3.76 -4.25
C VAL A 22 2.99 -4.20 -3.45
N ALA A 23 3.05 -4.20 -2.12
CA ALA A 23 1.91 -4.54 -1.28
C ALA A 23 0.74 -3.55 -1.45
N TRP A 24 1.02 -2.24 -1.48
CA TRP A 24 -0.01 -1.21 -1.65
C TRP A 24 -0.68 -1.27 -3.02
N ILE A 25 0.11 -1.36 -4.09
CA ILE A 25 -0.40 -1.47 -5.46
C ILE A 25 -1.16 -2.78 -5.65
N GLY A 26 -0.62 -3.89 -5.11
CA GLY A 26 -1.27 -5.21 -5.16
C GLY A 26 -2.64 -5.21 -4.47
N ALA A 27 -2.73 -4.65 -3.26
CA ALA A 27 -4.00 -4.50 -2.55
C ALA A 27 -4.98 -3.62 -3.34
N SER A 28 -4.49 -2.53 -3.96
CA SER A 28 -5.32 -1.64 -4.78
C SER A 28 -5.91 -2.37 -5.99
N PHE A 29 -5.12 -3.16 -6.72
CA PHE A 29 -5.63 -3.97 -7.83
C PHE A 29 -6.62 -5.03 -7.37
N TYR A 30 -6.38 -5.67 -6.23
CA TYR A 30 -7.31 -6.63 -5.65
C TYR A 30 -8.67 -5.98 -5.35
N PHE A 31 -8.69 -4.81 -4.70
CA PHE A 31 -9.93 -4.09 -4.41
C PHE A 31 -10.63 -3.56 -5.66
N VAL A 32 -9.89 -3.09 -6.67
CA VAL A 32 -10.47 -2.70 -7.96
C VAL A 32 -11.14 -3.90 -8.64
N TRP A 33 -10.48 -5.06 -8.65
CA TRP A 33 -11.07 -6.28 -9.18
C TRP A 33 -12.32 -6.68 -8.38
N LEU A 34 -12.26 -6.64 -7.06
CA LEU A 34 -13.38 -6.98 -6.18
C LEU A 34 -14.59 -6.08 -6.47
N GLU A 35 -14.39 -4.77 -6.55
CA GLU A 35 -15.44 -3.81 -6.87
C GLU A 35 -16.09 -4.06 -8.22
N ASN A 36 -15.28 -4.36 -9.23
CA ASN A 36 -15.80 -4.60 -10.58
C ASN A 36 -16.60 -5.90 -10.68
N ASN A 37 -16.39 -6.86 -9.76
CA ASN A 37 -17.03 -8.17 -9.78
C ASN A 37 -18.14 -8.34 -8.74
N LEU A 38 -18.49 -7.31 -7.96
CA LEU A 38 -19.64 -7.38 -7.05
C LEU A 38 -20.92 -7.71 -7.83
N ASN A 39 -21.65 -8.73 -7.37
CA ASN A 39 -23.03 -8.94 -7.77
C ASN A 39 -23.91 -7.86 -7.13
N ARG A 40 -24.58 -7.10 -7.98
CA ARG A 40 -25.43 -5.97 -7.59
C ARG A 40 -26.91 -6.23 -7.88
N VAL A 41 -27.29 -7.46 -8.21
CA VAL A 41 -28.68 -7.84 -8.47
C VAL A 41 -29.40 -8.08 -7.14
N ASN A 42 -30.41 -7.28 -6.84
CA ASN A 42 -31.23 -7.37 -5.62
C ASN A 42 -30.39 -7.53 -4.33
N PRO A 43 -29.47 -6.58 -4.03
CA PRO A 43 -28.64 -6.67 -2.85
C PRO A 43 -29.52 -6.65 -1.58
N LYS A 44 -29.08 -7.34 -0.52
CA LYS A 44 -29.73 -7.23 0.78
C LYS A 44 -29.75 -5.77 1.25
N ASP A 45 -30.71 -5.43 2.10
CA ASP A 45 -30.84 -4.07 2.63
C ASP A 45 -29.53 -3.59 3.28
N GLY A 46 -29.11 -2.38 2.90
CA GLY A 46 -27.86 -1.77 3.35
C GLY A 46 -26.60 -2.17 2.56
N LEU A 47 -26.66 -3.20 1.72
CA LEU A 47 -25.52 -3.63 0.90
C LEU A 47 -25.51 -2.95 -0.49
N SER A 48 -24.31 -2.68 -0.98
CA SER A 48 -24.04 -2.27 -2.37
C SER A 48 -23.91 -3.45 -3.32
N GLY A 49 -23.64 -4.64 -2.78
CA GLY A 49 -23.44 -5.87 -3.53
C GLY A 49 -22.65 -6.89 -2.71
N ASP A 50 -22.52 -8.10 -3.25
CA ASP A 50 -21.75 -9.18 -2.65
C ASP A 50 -20.88 -9.93 -3.68
N LEU A 51 -19.94 -10.73 -3.18
CA LEU A 51 -19.06 -11.55 -4.01
C LEU A 51 -18.74 -12.86 -3.30
N TRP A 52 -18.80 -13.96 -4.04
CA TRP A 52 -18.28 -15.25 -3.62
C TRP A 52 -16.90 -15.47 -4.25
N ALA A 53 -15.91 -15.86 -3.44
CA ALA A 53 -14.55 -16.10 -3.90
C ALA A 53 -13.96 -17.37 -3.25
N ILE A 54 -13.02 -18.03 -3.93
CA ILE A 54 -12.28 -19.17 -3.40
C ILE A 54 -10.78 -18.88 -3.38
N HIS A 55 -10.11 -19.16 -2.27
CA HIS A 55 -8.65 -19.07 -2.17
C HIS A 55 -8.11 -20.01 -1.09
N GLY A 56 -6.98 -20.68 -1.37
CA GLY A 56 -6.34 -21.61 -0.42
C GLY A 56 -7.24 -22.78 0.01
N GLY A 57 -8.23 -23.16 -0.81
CA GLY A 57 -9.23 -24.19 -0.49
C GLY A 57 -10.42 -23.71 0.35
N GLY A 58 -10.42 -22.46 0.82
CA GLY A 58 -11.54 -21.85 1.55
C GLY A 58 -12.45 -21.01 0.64
N ILE A 59 -13.74 -20.96 0.97
CA ILE A 59 -14.75 -20.16 0.27
C ILE A 59 -15.09 -18.94 1.15
N TYR A 60 -15.05 -17.76 0.55
CA TYR A 60 -15.34 -16.48 1.18
C TYR A 60 -16.63 -15.89 0.57
N HIS A 61 -17.47 -15.31 1.42
CA HIS A 61 -18.59 -14.47 1.01
C HIS A 61 -18.32 -13.05 1.51
N LEU A 62 -18.14 -12.12 0.59
CA LEU A 62 -17.81 -10.73 0.89
C LEU A 62 -19.04 -9.86 0.63
N GLU A 63 -19.46 -9.10 1.63
CA GLU A 63 -20.59 -8.18 1.55
C GLU A 63 -20.06 -6.74 1.65
N LYS A 64 -20.37 -5.91 0.66
CA LYS A 64 -20.01 -4.49 0.68
C LYS A 64 -21.17 -3.66 1.21
N TYR A 65 -21.00 -2.99 2.33
CA TYR A 65 -21.96 -2.02 2.84
C TYR A 65 -21.94 -0.71 2.03
N LYS A 66 -23.09 -0.04 1.89
CA LYS A 66 -23.18 1.29 1.25
C LYS A 66 -22.44 2.38 2.04
N LEU A 67 -22.47 2.28 3.37
CA LEU A 67 -21.85 3.23 4.30
C LEU A 67 -21.16 2.45 5.43
N ALA A 68 -21.89 2.19 6.51
CA ALA A 68 -21.40 1.43 7.67
C ALA A 68 -22.34 0.25 7.94
N PRO A 69 -21.82 -0.86 8.49
CA PRO A 69 -22.66 -1.91 9.03
C PRO A 69 -23.44 -1.43 10.26
N PRO A 70 -24.54 -2.10 10.65
CA PRO A 70 -25.31 -1.77 11.85
C PRO A 70 -24.48 -1.77 13.14
N SER A 71 -23.46 -2.62 13.19
CA SER A 71 -22.47 -2.70 14.27
C SER A 71 -21.09 -2.89 13.67
N MET A 72 -20.11 -2.08 14.09
CA MET A 72 -18.73 -2.26 13.66
C MET A 72 -18.13 -3.52 14.31
N PRO A 73 -17.38 -4.34 13.55
CA PRO A 73 -16.68 -5.49 14.12
C PRO A 73 -15.55 -5.03 15.05
N GLU A 74 -15.28 -5.80 16.10
CA GLU A 74 -14.14 -5.55 17.00
C GLU A 74 -12.81 -5.65 16.26
N ASN A 75 -12.70 -6.65 15.38
CA ASN A 75 -11.52 -6.90 14.55
C ASN A 75 -11.77 -6.39 13.14
N LEU A 76 -11.34 -5.16 12.87
CA LEU A 76 -11.39 -4.57 11.53
C LEU A 76 -9.99 -4.56 10.91
N HIS A 77 -9.80 -5.35 9.85
CA HIS A 77 -8.58 -5.24 9.06
C HIS A 77 -8.69 -4.07 8.08
N TRP A 78 -7.82 -3.08 8.24
CA TRP A 78 -7.76 -1.89 7.40
C TRP A 78 -6.42 -1.83 6.68
N PHE A 79 -6.46 -2.02 5.35
CA PHE A 79 -5.32 -1.95 4.42
C PHE A 79 -4.82 -0.51 4.20
N LYS A 80 -4.52 0.21 5.28
CA LYS A 80 -3.94 1.58 5.24
C LYS A 80 -2.42 1.57 5.37
N TRP A 81 -1.87 0.52 5.98
CA TRP A 81 -0.49 0.51 6.41
C TRP A 81 0.46 0.39 5.23
N GLU A 82 0.08 -0.38 4.21
CA GLU A 82 0.84 -0.53 2.98
C GLU A 82 1.09 0.84 2.34
N ALA A 83 0.01 1.63 2.16
CA ALA A 83 0.09 2.98 1.62
C ALA A 83 0.94 3.92 2.49
N TYR A 84 0.71 3.91 3.81
CA TYR A 84 1.46 4.75 4.74
C TYR A 84 2.95 4.40 4.78
N PHE A 85 3.31 3.12 4.79
CA PHE A 85 4.70 2.71 4.76
C PHE A 85 5.36 2.99 3.42
N THR A 86 4.66 2.86 2.29
CA THR A 86 5.18 3.31 1.00
C THR A 86 5.47 4.80 1.01
N TRP A 87 4.53 5.61 1.51
CA TRP A 87 4.73 7.06 1.59
C TRP A 87 5.89 7.43 2.51
N MET A 88 5.92 6.91 3.74
CA MET A 88 6.99 7.20 4.71
C MET A 88 8.37 6.78 4.19
N SER A 89 8.48 5.57 3.62
CA SER A 89 9.74 5.10 3.04
C SER A 89 10.12 5.89 1.77
N GLY A 90 9.15 6.40 1.01
CA GLY A 90 9.39 7.27 -0.13
C GLY A 90 9.96 8.63 0.29
N ILE A 91 9.43 9.24 1.35
CA ILE A 91 10.00 10.45 1.96
C ILE A 91 11.40 10.17 2.50
N ALA A 92 11.61 9.03 3.17
CA ALA A 92 12.94 8.64 3.64
C ALA A 92 13.94 8.50 2.48
N LEU A 93 13.54 7.90 1.35
CA LEU A 93 14.37 7.83 0.14
C LEU A 93 14.65 9.21 -0.45
N LEU A 94 13.67 10.11 -0.51
CA LEU A 94 13.89 11.48 -0.97
C LEU A 94 14.99 12.15 -0.13
N CYS A 95 14.91 12.04 1.19
CA CYS A 95 15.93 12.59 2.09
C CYS A 95 17.30 11.94 1.91
N LEU A 96 17.37 10.61 1.92
CA LEU A 96 18.63 9.86 1.85
C LEU A 96 19.34 10.01 0.50
N VAL A 97 18.59 10.00 -0.60
CA VAL A 97 19.16 10.03 -1.95
C VAL A 97 19.45 11.47 -2.36
N PHE A 98 18.49 12.39 -2.23
CA PHE A 98 18.65 13.74 -2.78
C PHE A 98 19.24 14.71 -1.77
N TYR A 99 18.68 14.79 -0.57
CA TYR A 99 19.08 15.83 0.38
C TYR A 99 20.38 15.52 1.13
N PHE A 100 20.73 14.25 1.32
CA PHE A 100 22.03 13.87 1.93
C PHE A 100 23.16 13.70 0.92
N ASN A 101 22.86 13.67 -0.39
CA ASN A 101 23.88 13.65 -1.45
C ASN A 101 23.66 14.78 -2.48
N PRO A 102 23.57 16.05 -2.05
CA PRO A 102 23.19 17.14 -2.93
C PRO A 102 24.23 17.41 -4.02
N MET A 103 25.52 17.18 -3.75
CA MET A 103 26.59 17.36 -4.74
C MET A 103 26.45 16.42 -5.94
N LEU A 104 25.87 15.23 -5.73
CA LEU A 104 25.68 14.24 -6.79
C LEU A 104 24.39 14.44 -7.57
N TYR A 105 23.32 14.91 -6.91
CA TYR A 105 21.97 14.91 -7.48
C TYR A 105 21.32 16.27 -7.66
N LEU A 106 21.75 17.30 -6.92
CA LEU A 106 21.07 18.60 -6.86
C LEU A 106 21.96 19.78 -7.30
N VAL A 107 23.28 19.66 -7.24
CA VAL A 107 24.23 20.71 -7.61
C VAL A 107 24.81 20.44 -9.00
N ALA A 108 24.87 21.47 -9.84
CA ALA A 108 25.45 21.35 -11.18
C ALA A 108 26.98 21.18 -11.09
N PRO A 109 27.59 20.31 -11.92
CA PRO A 109 29.03 20.00 -11.85
C PRO A 109 29.97 21.20 -12.04
N ALA A 110 29.51 22.29 -12.67
CA ALA A 110 30.29 23.49 -12.95
C ALA A 110 30.04 24.65 -11.96
N ALA A 111 29.30 24.40 -10.88
CA ALA A 111 28.99 25.42 -9.87
C ALA A 111 30.03 25.53 -8.74
N VAL A 112 31.18 24.86 -8.88
CA VAL A 112 32.32 24.91 -7.94
C VAL A 112 33.60 25.14 -8.72
#